data_AF-A0A2E3XMT7-F1
#
_entry.id   AF-A0A2E3XMT7-F1
#
_cell.length_a   1.000
_cell.length_b   1.000
_cell.length_c   1.000
_cell.angle_alpha   90.00
_cell.angle_beta   90.00
_cell.angle_gamma   90.00
#
_symmetry.space_group_name_H-M   'P 1'
#
loop_
_entity.id
_entity.type
_entity.pdbx_description
1 polymer ?
#
loop_
_entity_poly.entity_id
_entity_poly.type
_entity_poly.pdbx_seq_one_letter_code
_entity_poly.pdbx_strand_id
1 'polypeptide(L)'
;TDSLNSTSIPTDTDSDSICDQVDSDDDNDGFSDENDAFPLDSSESYDLDEDGIGDNSDNDRDGDGVGNELDIFPDNPNESWDNDGDSIGDNEDLDDDNDGWNDSIEIELGYDPFNSIEYPIDTDNDGIENKIDTDDDGDGVSDSIEDSCNTDSLDSDSIPSDFDNDEICDELDIDDDNDGASDDLDAFPYDPMEYSDLDSDGIGDNADDDDDGDGWTDYLENKCFSNPQDNSILPSDADNDGICDSMESGNSSGLPNLSLVSTIFMIVIAAFARKK
;
A
#
# COMPACT_ATOMS: atom_id res chain seq x y z
N THR A 1 57.88 -59.50 8.69
CA THR A 1 59.24 -59.71 8.11
C THR A 1 59.73 -61.12 8.38
N ASP A 2 60.72 -61.59 7.60
CA ASP A 2 61.42 -62.87 7.83
C ASP A 2 62.63 -62.64 8.75
N SER A 3 62.55 -63.16 9.97
CA SER A 3 63.60 -63.02 10.99
C SER A 3 64.91 -63.73 10.64
N LEU A 4 64.94 -64.55 9.59
CA LEU A 4 66.12 -65.26 9.09
C LEU A 4 66.73 -64.61 7.84
N ASN A 5 66.14 -63.51 7.35
CA ASN A 5 66.64 -62.77 6.21
C ASN A 5 67.13 -61.38 6.63
N SER A 6 68.45 -61.16 6.59
CA SER A 6 69.07 -59.88 6.95
C SER A 6 68.71 -58.71 6.03
N THR A 7 67.99 -58.95 4.93
CA THR A 7 67.47 -57.91 4.04
C THR A 7 65.96 -57.72 4.19
N SER A 8 65.29 -58.41 5.12
CA SER A 8 63.87 -58.21 5.41
C SER A 8 63.73 -57.13 6.49
N ILE A 9 63.62 -55.89 6.05
CA ILE A 9 63.29 -54.73 6.90
C ILE A 9 61.76 -54.55 6.84
N PRO A 10 61.08 -54.25 7.96
CA PRO A 10 59.67 -53.83 7.93
C PRO A 10 59.50 -52.58 7.05
N THR A 11 58.30 -52.37 6.51
CA THR A 11 57.97 -51.07 5.92
C THR A 11 57.97 -50.00 7.02
N ASP A 12 58.43 -48.82 6.68
CA ASP A 12 58.64 -47.64 7.53
C ASP A 12 58.47 -46.46 6.57
N THR A 13 57.20 -46.03 6.42
CA THR A 13 56.76 -45.15 5.33
C THR A 13 57.27 -43.72 5.50
N ASP A 14 57.22 -43.18 6.71
CA ASP A 14 57.73 -41.87 7.08
C ASP A 14 59.25 -41.81 7.39
N SER A 15 59.90 -42.96 7.53
CA SER A 15 61.32 -43.09 7.90
C SER A 15 61.66 -42.55 9.30
N ASP A 16 60.73 -42.61 10.26
CA ASP A 16 60.93 -42.15 11.63
C ASP A 16 61.63 -43.19 12.54
N SER A 17 61.87 -44.40 12.02
CA SER A 17 62.47 -45.58 12.67
C SER A 17 61.52 -46.42 13.53
N ILE A 18 60.24 -46.12 13.54
CA ILE A 18 59.16 -47.03 13.88
C ILE A 18 58.77 -47.74 12.57
N CYS A 19 57.95 -48.77 12.61
CA CYS A 19 57.54 -49.45 11.38
C CYS A 19 56.04 -49.51 11.35
N ASP A 20 55.47 -49.46 10.15
CA ASP A 20 54.04 -49.27 9.91
C ASP A 20 53.13 -50.18 10.77
N GLN A 21 53.59 -51.41 11.06
CA GLN A 21 52.81 -52.34 11.89
C GLN A 21 52.64 -51.95 13.37
N VAL A 22 53.43 -51.01 13.89
CA VAL A 22 53.41 -50.53 15.28
C VAL A 22 53.56 -49.02 15.38
N ASP A 23 53.63 -48.33 14.24
CA ASP A 23 53.38 -46.91 14.20
C ASP A 23 51.89 -46.66 14.42
N SER A 24 51.56 -45.42 14.75
CA SER A 24 50.18 -44.96 14.84
C SER A 24 49.85 -43.89 13.82
N ASP A 25 50.85 -43.44 13.07
CA ASP A 25 50.84 -42.37 12.06
C ASP A 25 51.96 -42.72 11.06
N ASP A 26 51.65 -43.63 10.14
CA ASP A 26 52.60 -44.32 9.26
C ASP A 26 53.32 -43.35 8.28
N ASP A 27 52.75 -42.17 8.01
CA ASP A 27 53.32 -41.16 7.11
C ASP A 27 53.66 -39.81 7.78
N ASN A 28 53.36 -39.67 9.07
CA ASN A 28 53.69 -38.54 9.94
C ASN A 28 53.09 -37.20 9.48
N ASP A 29 51.92 -37.22 8.85
CA ASP A 29 51.18 -36.02 8.43
C ASP A 29 50.39 -35.34 9.56
N GLY A 30 50.28 -36.03 10.70
CA GLY A 30 49.59 -35.56 11.91
C GLY A 30 48.21 -36.16 12.13
N PHE A 31 47.73 -37.04 11.25
CA PHE A 31 46.56 -37.88 11.43
C PHE A 31 46.98 -39.31 11.73
N SER A 32 46.33 -39.93 12.72
CA SER A 32 46.63 -41.33 13.03
C SER A 32 46.04 -42.25 11.96
N ASP A 33 46.66 -43.38 11.66
CA ASP A 33 46.18 -44.34 10.64
C ASP A 33 44.71 -44.75 10.77
N GLU A 34 44.17 -44.74 12.00
CA GLU A 34 42.76 -45.09 12.28
C GLU A 34 41.75 -43.99 11.91
N ASN A 35 42.22 -42.75 11.73
CA ASN A 35 41.44 -41.56 11.40
C ASN A 35 41.91 -40.92 10.08
N ASP A 36 42.74 -41.62 9.34
CA ASP A 36 43.32 -41.19 8.08
C ASP A 36 42.79 -42.07 6.95
N ALA A 37 42.21 -41.45 5.92
CA ALA A 37 41.72 -42.15 4.74
C ALA A 37 42.87 -42.70 3.86
N PHE A 38 44.05 -42.09 3.93
CA PHE A 38 45.26 -42.48 3.19
C PHE A 38 46.49 -42.59 4.11
N PRO A 39 46.54 -43.58 5.04
CA PRO A 39 47.59 -43.69 6.07
C PRO A 39 49.05 -43.77 5.58
N LEU A 40 49.30 -43.89 4.28
CA LEU A 40 50.63 -44.04 3.72
C LEU A 40 51.00 -42.88 2.77
N ASP A 41 50.14 -41.86 2.65
CA ASP A 41 50.32 -40.70 1.80
C ASP A 41 50.19 -39.42 2.61
N SER A 42 51.33 -38.93 3.10
CA SER A 42 51.39 -37.71 3.93
C SER A 42 50.86 -36.41 3.30
N SER A 43 50.38 -36.47 2.06
CA SER A 43 49.73 -35.36 1.37
C SER A 43 48.21 -35.46 1.32
N GLU A 44 47.60 -36.53 1.82
CA GLU A 44 46.16 -36.77 1.81
C GLU A 44 45.72 -37.39 3.13
N SER A 45 44.69 -36.85 3.77
CA SER A 45 44.19 -37.40 5.04
C SER A 45 42.66 -37.62 5.06
N TYR A 46 41.95 -37.05 4.08
CA TYR A 46 40.49 -37.05 3.98
C TYR A 46 40.05 -37.50 2.58
N ASP A 47 38.89 -38.14 2.52
CA ASP A 47 38.21 -38.67 1.32
C ASP A 47 36.70 -38.44 1.53
N LEU A 48 36.23 -37.22 1.23
CA LEU A 48 34.90 -36.76 1.62
C LEU A 48 33.77 -37.54 0.92
N ASP A 49 33.95 -37.90 -0.34
CA ASP A 49 32.97 -38.63 -1.15
C ASP A 49 33.20 -40.17 -1.19
N GLU A 50 34.29 -40.64 -0.56
CA GLU A 50 34.71 -42.04 -0.47
C GLU A 50 35.01 -42.68 -1.86
N ASP A 51 35.47 -41.90 -2.85
CA ASP A 51 35.82 -42.41 -4.18
C ASP A 51 37.23 -43.04 -4.26
N GLY A 52 38.06 -42.79 -3.24
CA GLY A 52 39.42 -43.27 -3.10
C GLY A 52 40.50 -42.34 -3.67
N ILE A 53 40.16 -41.10 -4.03
CA ILE A 53 41.06 -39.98 -4.30
C ILE A 53 41.01 -39.06 -3.08
N GLY A 54 42.17 -38.62 -2.58
CA GLY A 54 42.19 -37.74 -1.42
C GLY A 54 41.75 -36.31 -1.75
N ASP A 55 41.09 -35.66 -0.80
CA ASP A 55 40.51 -34.32 -0.91
C ASP A 55 41.49 -33.26 -1.47
N ASN A 56 42.80 -33.37 -1.22
CA ASN A 56 43.78 -32.39 -1.73
C ASN A 56 44.10 -32.59 -3.22
N SER A 57 43.83 -33.78 -3.76
CA SER A 57 44.04 -34.16 -5.15
C SER A 57 42.73 -34.30 -5.93
N ASP A 58 41.60 -34.39 -5.24
CA ASP A 58 40.29 -34.47 -5.87
C ASP A 58 39.89 -33.12 -6.50
N ASN A 59 39.29 -33.19 -7.69
CA ASN A 59 38.74 -32.02 -8.37
C ASN A 59 37.22 -31.87 -8.15
N ASP A 60 36.57 -32.81 -7.48
CA ASP A 60 35.12 -32.88 -7.20
C ASP A 60 34.96 -33.54 -5.82
N ARG A 61 35.36 -32.82 -4.77
CA ARG A 61 35.69 -33.39 -3.47
C ARG A 61 34.49 -33.98 -2.74
N ASP A 62 33.28 -33.48 -2.98
CA ASP A 62 32.06 -34.03 -2.40
C ASP A 62 31.30 -34.96 -3.36
N GLY A 63 31.78 -35.10 -4.60
CA GLY A 63 31.28 -36.05 -5.58
C GLY A 63 29.88 -35.72 -6.11
N ASP A 64 29.45 -34.45 -6.05
CA ASP A 64 28.14 -34.02 -6.54
C ASP A 64 28.08 -33.87 -8.08
N GLY A 65 29.25 -33.90 -8.73
CA GLY A 65 29.42 -33.80 -10.18
C GLY A 65 29.79 -32.39 -10.68
N VAL A 66 29.94 -31.42 -9.79
CA VAL A 66 30.41 -30.05 -10.04
C VAL A 66 31.80 -29.90 -9.44
N GLY A 67 32.81 -29.74 -10.30
CA GLY A 67 34.18 -29.66 -9.79
C GLY A 67 34.42 -28.43 -8.89
N ASN A 68 35.30 -28.60 -7.90
CA ASN A 68 35.68 -27.64 -6.84
C ASN A 68 35.95 -26.19 -7.32
N GLU A 69 36.33 -26.00 -8.58
CA GLU A 69 36.62 -24.68 -9.16
C GLU A 69 35.39 -23.91 -9.64
N LEU A 70 34.28 -24.62 -9.86
CA LEU A 70 32.98 -24.07 -10.27
C LEU A 70 31.93 -24.18 -9.17
N ASP A 71 32.15 -25.07 -8.22
CA ASP A 71 31.30 -25.29 -7.06
C ASP A 71 31.54 -24.22 -5.99
N ILE A 72 30.46 -23.56 -5.57
CA ILE A 72 30.48 -22.55 -4.52
C ILE A 72 30.55 -23.20 -3.12
N PHE A 73 30.08 -24.43 -2.98
CA PHE A 73 30.10 -25.23 -1.76
C PHE A 73 30.81 -26.59 -1.95
N PRO A 74 32.13 -26.59 -2.24
CA PRO A 74 32.92 -27.77 -2.62
C PRO A 74 33.16 -28.82 -1.50
N ASP A 75 32.37 -28.76 -0.44
CA ASP A 75 32.36 -29.67 0.71
C ASP A 75 30.92 -30.14 1.05
N ASN A 76 29.91 -29.73 0.25
CA ASN A 76 28.51 -30.01 0.49
C ASN A 76 27.87 -30.63 -0.75
N PRO A 77 27.68 -31.97 -0.77
CA PRO A 77 27.23 -32.66 -1.97
C PRO A 77 25.76 -32.40 -2.37
N ASN A 78 25.07 -31.52 -1.65
CA ASN A 78 23.70 -31.11 -1.95
C ASN A 78 23.60 -29.66 -2.43
N GLU A 79 24.70 -28.91 -2.48
CA GLU A 79 24.69 -27.51 -2.89
C GLU A 79 25.87 -27.23 -3.81
N SER A 80 25.63 -26.64 -4.97
CA SER A 80 26.73 -26.19 -5.84
C SER A 80 26.57 -24.76 -6.39
N TRP A 81 25.43 -24.12 -6.09
CA TRP A 81 25.03 -22.81 -6.60
C TRP A 81 24.54 -21.90 -5.47
N ASP A 82 24.75 -20.59 -5.64
CA ASP A 82 24.45 -19.48 -4.72
C ASP A 82 24.17 -18.27 -5.64
N ASN A 83 22.93 -18.17 -6.12
CA ASN A 83 22.56 -17.28 -7.22
C ASN A 83 22.63 -15.79 -6.84
N ASP A 84 22.34 -15.47 -5.58
CA ASP A 84 22.38 -14.10 -5.05
C ASP A 84 23.70 -13.76 -4.30
N GLY A 85 24.50 -14.76 -3.94
CA GLY A 85 25.78 -14.60 -3.25
C GLY A 85 25.66 -14.42 -1.73
N ASP A 86 24.58 -14.86 -1.10
CA ASP A 86 24.34 -14.70 0.33
C ASP A 86 25.03 -15.76 1.21
N SER A 87 25.62 -16.78 0.57
CA SER A 87 26.29 -17.95 1.17
C SER A 87 25.37 -19.05 1.74
N ILE A 88 24.08 -19.01 1.44
CA ILE A 88 23.13 -20.12 1.51
C ILE A 88 23.06 -20.71 0.09
N GLY A 89 23.01 -22.04 -0.03
CA GLY A 89 22.95 -22.67 -1.35
C GLY A 89 21.52 -22.71 -1.87
N ASP A 90 21.35 -22.62 -3.19
CA ASP A 90 20.04 -22.53 -3.86
C ASP A 90 19.06 -23.68 -3.50
N ASN A 91 19.53 -24.85 -3.00
CA ASN A 91 18.60 -25.90 -2.56
C ASN A 91 18.10 -25.73 -1.11
N GLU A 92 18.76 -24.90 -0.30
CA GLU A 92 18.36 -24.54 1.07
C GLU A 92 17.78 -23.12 1.18
N ASP A 93 18.16 -22.21 0.28
CA ASP A 93 17.59 -20.86 0.21
C ASP A 93 16.09 -20.91 -0.13
N LEU A 94 15.37 -19.88 0.32
CA LEU A 94 13.96 -19.69 0.06
C LEU A 94 13.69 -18.49 -0.86
N ASP A 95 14.71 -17.70 -1.18
CA ASP A 95 14.66 -16.49 -2.02
C ASP A 95 15.98 -16.40 -2.82
N ASP A 96 16.12 -17.28 -3.83
CA ASP A 96 17.36 -17.55 -4.59
C ASP A 96 17.94 -16.31 -5.29
N ASP A 97 17.17 -15.25 -5.50
CA ASP A 97 17.63 -13.99 -6.11
C ASP A 97 17.56 -12.76 -5.20
N ASN A 98 17.10 -12.95 -3.97
CA ASN A 98 17.02 -11.97 -2.88
C ASN A 98 16.20 -10.71 -3.25
N ASP A 99 15.14 -10.86 -4.05
CA ASP A 99 14.24 -9.77 -4.42
C ASP A 99 13.08 -9.53 -3.44
N GLY A 100 12.94 -10.41 -2.44
CA GLY A 100 11.99 -10.29 -1.35
C GLY A 100 10.78 -11.22 -1.48
N TRP A 101 10.68 -11.99 -2.56
CA TRP A 101 9.67 -13.03 -2.74
C TRP A 101 10.26 -14.41 -2.49
N ASN A 102 9.45 -15.33 -1.96
CA ASN A 102 9.96 -16.70 -1.79
C ASN A 102 9.83 -17.47 -3.12
N ASP A 103 10.80 -18.32 -3.45
CA ASP A 103 10.81 -19.10 -4.70
C ASP A 103 9.51 -19.91 -4.88
N SER A 104 9.01 -20.46 -3.77
CA SER A 104 7.78 -21.26 -3.79
C SER A 104 6.55 -20.45 -4.23
N ILE A 105 6.51 -19.16 -3.89
CA ILE A 105 5.44 -18.24 -4.29
C ILE A 105 5.65 -17.83 -5.75
N GLU A 106 6.88 -17.47 -6.13
CA GLU A 106 7.21 -17.11 -7.51
C GLU A 106 6.89 -18.22 -8.49
N ILE A 107 7.27 -19.46 -8.18
CA ILE A 107 6.93 -20.64 -9.00
C ILE A 107 5.41 -20.83 -9.10
N GLU A 108 4.66 -20.59 -8.02
CA GLU A 108 3.19 -20.69 -8.02
C GLU A 108 2.56 -19.64 -8.95
N LEU A 109 3.11 -18.44 -8.96
CA LEU A 109 2.63 -17.30 -9.75
C LEU A 109 3.20 -17.27 -11.18
N GLY A 110 4.27 -18.02 -11.45
CA GLY A 110 4.90 -18.21 -12.75
C GLY A 110 6.09 -17.30 -13.04
N TYR A 111 6.72 -16.76 -12.00
CA TYR A 111 7.97 -15.99 -12.06
C TYR A 111 9.20 -16.93 -11.96
N ASP A 112 10.40 -16.40 -12.19
CA ASP A 112 11.67 -17.14 -12.22
C ASP A 112 12.48 -16.81 -10.95
N PRO A 113 12.61 -17.74 -9.98
CA PRO A 113 13.25 -17.47 -8.67
C PRO A 113 14.73 -17.07 -8.72
N PHE A 114 15.36 -17.20 -9.89
CA PHE A 114 16.76 -16.85 -10.08
C PHE A 114 16.93 -15.46 -10.72
N ASN A 115 15.86 -14.70 -10.89
CA ASN A 115 15.81 -13.47 -11.69
C ASN A 115 15.16 -12.29 -10.95
N SER A 116 15.97 -11.61 -10.13
CA SER A 116 15.60 -10.46 -9.27
C SER A 116 14.97 -9.22 -9.93
N ILE A 117 14.68 -9.27 -11.23
CA ILE A 117 13.93 -8.24 -11.96
C ILE A 117 12.55 -8.73 -12.43
N GLU A 118 12.19 -9.98 -12.14
CA GLU A 118 10.94 -10.63 -12.50
C GLU A 118 10.21 -11.10 -11.23
N TYR A 119 9.64 -10.15 -10.49
CA TYR A 119 8.86 -10.43 -9.27
C TYR A 119 7.39 -10.04 -9.40
N PRO A 120 6.52 -10.60 -8.53
CA PRO A 120 5.16 -10.11 -8.35
C PRO A 120 5.12 -8.66 -7.87
N ILE A 121 4.30 -7.84 -8.50
CA ILE A 121 4.03 -6.47 -8.03
C ILE A 121 3.05 -6.57 -6.86
N ASP A 122 3.38 -5.92 -5.76
CA ASP A 122 2.59 -5.79 -4.53
C ASP A 122 2.70 -4.32 -4.10
N THR A 123 1.62 -3.57 -4.33
CA THR A 123 1.62 -2.10 -4.27
C THR A 123 1.54 -1.60 -2.83
N ASP A 124 0.82 -2.29 -1.96
CA ASP A 124 0.65 -1.95 -0.54
C ASP A 124 1.63 -2.69 0.39
N ASN A 125 2.34 -3.71 -0.13
CA ASN A 125 3.29 -4.58 0.56
C ASN A 125 2.65 -5.48 1.64
N ASP A 126 1.43 -5.96 1.41
CA ASP A 126 0.75 -6.89 2.32
C ASP A 126 1.14 -8.37 2.11
N GLY A 127 1.88 -8.66 1.04
CA GLY A 127 2.34 -9.99 0.63
C GLY A 127 1.42 -10.69 -0.38
N ILE A 128 0.46 -10.00 -0.97
CA ILE A 128 -0.42 -10.47 -2.03
C ILE A 128 -0.10 -9.71 -3.31
N GLU A 129 0.07 -10.42 -4.44
CA GLU A 129 0.33 -9.74 -5.70
C GLU A 129 -0.92 -9.01 -6.20
N ASN A 130 -0.75 -7.84 -6.82
CA ASN A 130 -1.82 -7.02 -7.40
C ASN A 130 -2.79 -7.77 -8.33
N LYS A 131 -2.35 -8.88 -8.90
CA LYS A 131 -3.17 -9.66 -9.83
C LYS A 131 -4.25 -10.49 -9.12
N ILE A 132 -4.06 -10.77 -7.83
CA ILE A 132 -4.98 -11.57 -7.01
C ILE A 132 -5.43 -10.84 -5.74
N ASP A 133 -4.76 -9.76 -5.38
CA ASP A 133 -5.24 -8.81 -4.40
C ASP A 133 -6.55 -8.17 -4.91
N THR A 134 -7.36 -7.71 -3.96
CA THR A 134 -8.64 -7.06 -4.22
C THR A 134 -8.66 -5.61 -3.76
N ASP A 135 -7.58 -5.14 -3.13
CA ASP A 135 -7.37 -3.80 -2.57
C ASP A 135 -5.88 -3.47 -2.75
N ASP A 136 -5.47 -3.32 -4.01
CA ASP A 136 -4.07 -3.27 -4.45
C ASP A 136 -3.22 -2.22 -3.70
N ASP A 137 -3.81 -1.10 -3.27
CA ASP A 137 -3.11 -0.02 -2.57
C ASP A 137 -3.39 0.07 -1.06
N GLY A 138 -4.24 -0.83 -0.54
CA GLY A 138 -4.52 -1.01 0.87
C GLY A 138 -5.25 0.16 1.54
N ASP A 139 -5.98 0.96 0.77
CA ASP A 139 -6.73 2.11 1.29
C ASP A 139 -8.08 1.72 1.95
N GLY A 140 -8.52 0.48 1.74
CA GLY A 140 -9.74 -0.11 2.27
C GLY A 140 -10.92 -0.12 1.30
N VAL A 141 -10.74 0.32 0.06
CA VAL A 141 -11.70 0.27 -1.03
C VAL A 141 -11.23 -0.74 -2.07
N SER A 142 -12.07 -1.70 -2.42
CA SER A 142 -11.63 -2.72 -3.39
C SER A 142 -11.47 -2.17 -4.80
N ASP A 143 -10.55 -2.72 -5.60
CA ASP A 143 -10.32 -2.30 -7.00
C ASP A 143 -11.59 -2.34 -7.85
N SER A 144 -12.52 -3.26 -7.52
CA SER A 144 -13.80 -3.39 -8.23
C SER A 144 -14.75 -2.20 -8.01
N ILE A 145 -14.70 -1.61 -6.82
CA ILE A 145 -15.44 -0.40 -6.49
C ILE A 145 -14.76 0.79 -7.12
N GLU A 146 -13.44 0.87 -7.05
CA GLU A 146 -12.66 1.94 -7.65
C GLU A 146 -12.79 2.03 -9.17
N ASP A 147 -12.73 0.91 -9.89
CA ASP A 147 -12.99 0.85 -11.33
C ASP A 147 -14.40 1.38 -11.66
N SER A 148 -15.37 1.12 -10.77
CA SER A 148 -16.74 1.59 -10.94
C SER A 148 -16.91 3.08 -10.60
N CYS A 149 -16.09 3.60 -9.69
CA CYS A 149 -16.08 5.00 -9.23
C CYS A 149 -15.03 5.86 -9.96
N ASN A 150 -14.33 5.30 -10.94
CA ASN A 150 -13.27 5.94 -11.72
C ASN A 150 -12.08 6.46 -10.89
N THR A 151 -11.71 5.75 -9.84
CA THR A 151 -10.50 6.01 -9.05
C THR A 151 -9.36 5.06 -9.43
N ASP A 152 -8.15 5.37 -8.98
CA ASP A 152 -6.93 4.63 -9.30
C ASP A 152 -6.60 3.64 -8.19
N SER A 153 -6.82 2.34 -8.43
CA SER A 153 -6.61 1.27 -7.46
C SER A 153 -5.16 0.99 -7.08
N LEU A 154 -4.22 1.80 -7.59
CA LEU A 154 -2.80 1.72 -7.27
C LEU A 154 -2.33 2.94 -6.48
N ASP A 155 -3.23 3.82 -6.08
CA ASP A 155 -2.94 5.08 -5.41
C ASP A 155 -3.87 5.29 -4.21
N SER A 156 -3.37 4.92 -3.02
CA SER A 156 -4.13 5.02 -1.75
C SER A 156 -4.63 6.42 -1.36
N ASP A 157 -4.23 7.48 -2.09
CA ASP A 157 -4.79 8.82 -1.94
C ASP A 157 -6.02 9.06 -2.86
N SER A 158 -6.36 8.10 -3.72
CA SER A 158 -7.42 8.11 -4.71
C SER A 158 -8.72 7.46 -4.21
N ILE A 159 -9.18 7.82 -3.02
CA ILE A 159 -10.43 7.27 -2.47
C ILE A 159 -11.66 7.80 -3.24
N PRO A 160 -12.63 6.94 -3.64
CA PRO A 160 -13.94 7.39 -4.09
C PRO A 160 -14.63 8.32 -3.10
N SER A 161 -15.33 9.35 -3.58
CA SER A 161 -16.17 10.17 -2.71
C SER A 161 -17.47 9.43 -2.38
N ASP A 162 -17.93 9.57 -1.15
CA ASP A 162 -19.14 8.96 -0.57
C ASP A 162 -19.67 9.96 0.47
N PHE A 163 -20.49 10.91 0.01
CA PHE A 163 -20.86 12.10 0.76
C PHE A 163 -21.73 11.76 1.98
N ASP A 164 -22.67 10.84 1.83
CA ASP A 164 -23.58 10.41 2.89
C ASP A 164 -23.09 9.18 3.69
N ASN A 165 -22.01 8.54 3.25
CA ASN A 165 -21.36 7.36 3.84
C ASN A 165 -22.25 6.11 3.80
N ASP A 166 -22.96 5.87 2.70
CA ASP A 166 -23.83 4.72 2.51
C ASP A 166 -23.18 3.50 1.82
N GLU A 167 -21.87 3.60 1.53
CA GLU A 167 -21.02 2.62 0.82
C GLU A 167 -21.22 2.60 -0.72
N ILE A 168 -21.96 3.56 -1.27
CA ILE A 168 -22.04 3.84 -2.71
C ILE A 168 -21.28 5.15 -2.97
N CYS A 169 -20.38 5.15 -3.95
CA CYS A 169 -19.68 6.38 -4.28
C CYS A 169 -20.60 7.36 -5.02
N ASP A 170 -20.37 8.66 -4.87
CA ASP A 170 -21.20 9.73 -5.46
C ASP A 170 -21.38 9.58 -6.99
N GLU A 171 -20.41 9.00 -7.71
CA GLU A 171 -20.52 8.78 -9.17
C GLU A 171 -21.58 7.70 -9.52
N LEU A 172 -21.93 6.82 -8.57
CA LEU A 172 -22.89 5.73 -8.73
C LEU A 172 -24.14 5.88 -7.88
N ASP A 173 -24.12 6.75 -6.88
CA ASP A 173 -25.28 7.10 -6.11
C ASP A 173 -26.24 7.96 -6.95
N ILE A 174 -27.51 7.94 -6.58
CA ILE A 174 -28.57 8.72 -7.21
C ILE A 174 -29.08 9.83 -6.30
N ASP A 175 -28.63 9.89 -5.05
CA ASP A 175 -29.07 10.76 -3.96
C ASP A 175 -27.89 10.92 -2.99
N ASP A 176 -26.86 11.65 -3.42
CA ASP A 176 -25.52 11.77 -2.80
C ASP A 176 -25.57 12.20 -1.32
N ASP A 177 -26.62 12.91 -0.89
CA ASP A 177 -26.80 13.35 0.49
C ASP A 177 -27.97 12.69 1.25
N ASN A 178 -28.67 11.76 0.59
CA ASN A 178 -29.75 10.94 1.13
C ASN A 178 -30.90 11.77 1.74
N ASP A 179 -31.16 12.97 1.21
CA ASP A 179 -32.24 13.85 1.65
C ASP A 179 -33.61 13.47 1.04
N GLY A 180 -33.59 12.65 -0.02
CA GLY A 180 -34.74 12.10 -0.73
C GLY A 180 -35.04 12.76 -2.08
N ALA A 181 -34.27 13.76 -2.49
CA ALA A 181 -34.24 14.27 -3.85
C ALA A 181 -33.02 13.68 -4.59
N SER A 182 -33.26 13.12 -5.78
CA SER A 182 -32.15 12.56 -6.57
C SER A 182 -31.28 13.67 -7.15
N ASP A 183 -29.98 13.48 -7.31
CA ASP A 183 -29.01 14.51 -7.75
C ASP A 183 -29.43 15.26 -9.03
N ASP A 184 -30.03 14.55 -9.99
CA ASP A 184 -30.55 15.11 -11.25
C ASP A 184 -31.69 16.14 -11.06
N LEU A 185 -32.33 16.11 -9.90
CA LEU A 185 -33.46 16.96 -9.49
C LEU A 185 -33.14 17.81 -8.27
N ASP A 186 -31.95 17.66 -7.69
CA ASP A 186 -31.49 18.38 -6.52
C ASP A 186 -30.66 19.61 -6.92
N ALA A 187 -31.04 20.78 -6.39
CA ALA A 187 -30.28 22.01 -6.61
C ALA A 187 -28.94 22.03 -5.83
N PHE A 188 -28.86 21.28 -4.73
CA PHE A 188 -27.70 21.12 -3.86
C PHE A 188 -27.48 19.63 -3.52
N PRO A 189 -26.97 18.81 -4.46
CA PRO A 189 -26.76 17.37 -4.26
C PRO A 189 -25.83 16.94 -3.10
N TYR A 190 -25.23 17.90 -2.40
CA TYR A 190 -24.29 17.68 -1.30
C TYR A 190 -24.68 18.51 -0.08
N ASP A 191 -25.96 18.84 0.09
CA ASP A 191 -26.47 19.52 1.27
C ASP A 191 -27.82 18.91 1.68
N PRO A 192 -27.85 17.99 2.66
CA PRO A 192 -29.05 17.24 3.02
C PRO A 192 -30.13 18.08 3.72
N MET A 193 -29.93 19.39 3.76
CA MET A 193 -30.88 20.37 4.26
C MET A 193 -31.49 21.23 3.16
N GLU A 194 -31.05 21.14 1.90
CA GLU A 194 -31.48 22.00 0.79
C GLU A 194 -31.63 21.20 -0.50
N TYR A 195 -32.83 21.14 -1.09
CA TYR A 195 -33.04 20.43 -2.37
C TYR A 195 -33.56 21.33 -3.51
N SER A 196 -33.90 22.59 -3.21
CA SER A 196 -34.61 23.49 -4.12
C SER A 196 -33.98 24.89 -4.08
N ASP A 197 -33.85 25.51 -5.25
CA ASP A 197 -33.34 26.87 -5.49
C ASP A 197 -34.23 27.53 -6.55
N LEU A 198 -35.39 28.01 -6.12
CA LEU A 198 -36.49 28.37 -7.01
C LEU A 198 -36.15 29.57 -7.91
N ASP A 199 -35.39 30.55 -7.40
CA ASP A 199 -34.96 31.72 -8.16
C ASP A 199 -33.55 31.58 -8.78
N SER A 200 -32.84 30.49 -8.45
CA SER A 200 -31.50 30.15 -8.94
C SER A 200 -30.42 31.14 -8.50
N ASP A 201 -30.53 31.71 -7.30
CA ASP A 201 -29.54 32.62 -6.73
C ASP A 201 -28.37 31.90 -6.01
N GLY A 202 -28.51 30.59 -5.78
CA GLY A 202 -27.53 29.72 -5.14
C GLY A 202 -27.67 29.60 -3.61
N ILE A 203 -28.77 30.09 -3.03
CA ILE A 203 -29.20 29.84 -1.66
C ILE A 203 -30.42 28.93 -1.74
N GLY A 204 -30.44 27.84 -0.97
CA GLY A 204 -31.58 26.92 -1.00
C GLY A 204 -32.81 27.49 -0.28
N ASP A 205 -34.00 27.13 -0.76
CA ASP A 205 -35.30 27.63 -0.27
C ASP A 205 -35.50 27.43 1.25
N ASN A 206 -34.82 26.49 1.94
CA ASN A 206 -34.94 26.39 3.41
C ASN A 206 -34.10 27.43 4.16
N ALA A 207 -33.06 27.99 3.53
CA ALA A 207 -32.18 29.02 4.06
C ALA A 207 -32.41 30.41 3.46
N ASP A 208 -33.04 30.48 2.29
CA ASP A 208 -33.43 31.72 1.64
C ASP A 208 -34.64 32.35 2.35
N ASP A 209 -34.65 33.68 2.41
CA ASP A 209 -35.78 34.45 2.92
C ASP A 209 -36.62 35.04 1.76
N ASP A 210 -36.28 34.82 0.48
CA ASP A 210 -36.94 35.35 -0.75
C ASP A 210 -36.94 34.29 -1.89
N ASP A 211 -37.57 33.13 -1.65
CA ASP A 211 -37.47 31.91 -2.50
C ASP A 211 -37.67 32.16 -4.01
N ASP A 212 -38.53 33.11 -4.41
CA ASP A 212 -38.85 33.36 -5.83
C ASP A 212 -38.14 34.58 -6.45
N GLY A 213 -37.32 35.27 -5.65
CA GLY A 213 -36.45 36.37 -6.06
C GLY A 213 -37.21 37.62 -6.53
N ASP A 214 -38.46 37.80 -6.13
CA ASP A 214 -39.28 38.95 -6.53
C ASP A 214 -38.98 40.24 -5.72
N GLY A 215 -38.19 40.10 -4.64
CA GLY A 215 -37.76 41.17 -3.76
C GLY A 215 -38.61 41.35 -2.51
N TRP A 216 -39.57 40.45 -2.25
CA TRP A 216 -40.37 40.39 -1.03
C TRP A 216 -40.02 39.15 -0.23
N THR A 217 -39.66 39.34 1.04
CA THR A 217 -39.32 38.16 1.85
C THR A 217 -40.53 37.27 2.10
N ASP A 218 -40.30 35.97 2.18
CA ASP A 218 -41.19 34.89 2.64
C ASP A 218 -42.09 35.29 3.81
N TYR A 219 -41.46 35.94 4.80
CA TYR A 219 -42.15 36.45 5.97
C TYR A 219 -43.20 37.50 5.60
N LEU A 220 -42.85 38.47 4.75
CA LEU A 220 -43.74 39.54 4.31
C LEU A 220 -44.87 38.96 3.46
N GLU A 221 -44.55 38.08 2.51
CA GLU A 221 -45.52 37.48 1.61
C GLU A 221 -46.59 36.66 2.32
N ASN A 222 -46.18 35.82 3.27
CA ASN A 222 -47.10 35.09 4.15
C ASN A 222 -48.02 36.02 4.96
N LYS A 223 -47.58 37.25 5.28
CA LYS A 223 -48.41 38.26 5.95
C LYS A 223 -49.31 39.03 4.99
N CYS A 224 -48.88 39.16 3.74
CA CYS A 224 -49.59 39.88 2.68
C CYS A 224 -50.52 38.96 1.87
N PHE A 225 -50.53 37.67 2.17
CA PHE A 225 -51.32 36.62 1.49
C PHE A 225 -50.93 36.44 0.00
N SER A 226 -49.67 36.71 -0.35
CA SER A 226 -49.05 36.24 -1.58
C SER A 226 -48.43 34.85 -1.38
N ASN A 227 -47.90 34.28 -2.45
CA ASN A 227 -47.28 32.96 -2.43
C ASN A 227 -45.76 33.14 -2.54
N PRO A 228 -44.98 32.75 -1.51
CA PRO A 228 -43.52 32.88 -1.51
C PRO A 228 -42.77 32.18 -2.65
N GLN A 229 -43.46 31.29 -3.37
CA GLN A 229 -42.88 30.48 -4.43
C GLN A 229 -43.43 30.85 -5.82
N ASP A 230 -43.94 32.07 -6.01
CA ASP A 230 -44.51 32.52 -7.29
C ASP A 230 -44.31 34.03 -7.51
N ASN A 231 -43.18 34.36 -8.16
CA ASN A 231 -42.77 35.74 -8.45
C ASN A 231 -43.74 36.56 -9.31
N SER A 232 -44.82 35.93 -9.81
CA SER A 232 -45.88 36.62 -10.51
C SER A 232 -46.96 37.19 -9.57
N ILE A 233 -46.93 36.84 -8.28
CA ILE A 233 -47.91 37.20 -7.26
C ILE A 233 -47.29 38.15 -6.23
N LEU A 234 -46.96 39.36 -6.66
CA LEU A 234 -46.44 40.39 -5.75
C LEU A 234 -47.49 40.85 -4.70
N PRO A 235 -47.09 41.11 -3.45
CA PRO A 235 -47.88 41.89 -2.51
C PRO A 235 -48.35 43.24 -3.08
N SER A 236 -49.56 43.67 -2.70
CA SER A 236 -50.02 45.03 -3.03
C SER A 236 -49.29 46.04 -2.16
N ASP A 237 -48.48 46.88 -2.78
CA ASP A 237 -47.76 48.00 -2.15
C ASP A 237 -48.02 49.28 -2.97
N ALA A 238 -48.88 50.16 -2.46
CA ALA A 238 -49.31 51.34 -3.20
C ALA A 238 -48.28 52.48 -3.21
N ASP A 239 -47.34 52.51 -2.26
CA ASP A 239 -46.34 53.58 -2.13
C ASP A 239 -44.87 53.13 -2.22
N ASN A 240 -44.65 51.84 -2.46
CA ASN A 240 -43.37 51.20 -2.74
C ASN A 240 -42.36 51.38 -1.59
N ASP A 241 -42.81 51.30 -0.34
CA ASP A 241 -41.96 51.44 0.85
C ASP A 241 -41.42 50.10 1.38
N GLY A 242 -41.82 48.98 0.76
CA GLY A 242 -41.42 47.62 1.12
C GLY A 242 -42.31 46.98 2.18
N ILE A 243 -43.49 47.56 2.46
CA ILE A 243 -44.52 47.01 3.35
C ILE A 243 -45.85 46.99 2.61
N CYS A 244 -46.50 45.83 2.54
CA CYS A 244 -47.77 45.74 1.82
C CYS A 244 -48.92 46.46 2.52
N ASP A 245 -49.89 46.91 1.72
CA ASP A 245 -51.08 47.67 2.13
C ASP A 245 -51.85 46.98 3.28
N SER A 246 -51.87 45.64 3.34
CA SER A 246 -52.59 44.88 4.36
C SER A 246 -51.94 44.88 5.74
N MET A 247 -50.64 45.17 5.81
CA MET A 247 -49.90 45.30 7.08
C MET A 247 -49.90 46.74 7.59
N GLU A 248 -50.37 47.69 6.80
CA GLU A 248 -50.46 49.08 7.21
C GLU A 248 -51.63 49.33 8.15
N SER A 249 -51.33 49.81 9.36
CA SER A 249 -52.37 50.25 10.30
C SER A 249 -52.89 51.63 9.89
N GLY A 250 -53.80 51.64 8.92
CA GLY A 250 -54.66 52.78 8.57
C GLY A 250 -53.97 54.14 8.58
N ASN A 251 -53.48 54.55 7.40
CA ASN A 251 -53.15 55.93 6.97
C ASN A 251 -51.65 56.27 6.75
N SER A 252 -50.82 55.32 6.28
CA SER A 252 -49.60 55.62 5.51
C SER A 252 -49.91 55.65 4.03
N SER A 253 -50.73 56.64 3.61
CA SER A 253 -50.72 57.00 2.19
C SER A 253 -49.50 57.88 1.93
N GLY A 254 -48.40 57.29 1.51
CA GLY A 254 -47.37 57.94 0.70
C GLY A 254 -46.81 59.25 1.24
N LEU A 255 -46.13 59.22 2.39
CA LEU A 255 -45.29 60.34 2.83
C LEU A 255 -43.92 59.86 3.33
N PRO A 256 -42.80 60.40 2.81
CA PRO A 256 -41.49 60.19 3.40
C PRO A 256 -41.45 60.94 4.75
N ASN A 257 -41.87 60.28 5.83
CA ASN A 257 -41.75 60.78 7.19
C ASN A 257 -40.52 60.10 7.81
N LEU A 258 -39.32 60.70 7.85
CA LEU A 258 -39.03 61.80 8.78
C LEU A 258 -40.01 61.92 9.95
N SER A 259 -40.17 60.85 10.75
CA SER A 259 -40.27 60.94 12.21
C SER A 259 -40.53 59.57 12.86
N LEU A 260 -39.47 58.81 13.10
CA LEU A 260 -39.21 58.31 14.45
C LEU A 260 -37.71 58.19 14.62
N VAL A 261 -37.15 59.30 15.12
CA VAL A 261 -35.99 59.26 15.99
C VAL A 261 -36.37 58.38 17.19
N SER A 262 -36.26 57.06 17.02
CA SER A 262 -36.13 56.10 18.12
C SER A 262 -34.69 55.64 18.11
N THR A 263 -33.86 56.51 18.67
CA THR A 263 -32.66 56.22 19.44
C THR A 263 -32.17 54.77 19.48
N ILE A 264 -30.89 54.61 19.11
CA ILE A 264 -29.93 53.55 19.49
C ILE A 264 -30.04 52.31 18.57
N PHE A 265 -29.20 52.15 17.55
CA PHE A 265 -27.78 51.83 17.70
C PHE A 265 -27.01 52.28 16.45
N MET A 266 -26.14 53.28 16.57
CA MET A 266 -25.06 53.50 15.61
C MET A 266 -23.83 54.00 16.35
N ILE A 267 -22.74 53.25 16.14
CA ILE A 267 -21.32 53.56 16.33
C ILE A 267 -20.72 53.20 17.69
N VAL A 268 -20.00 52.06 17.71
CA VAL A 268 -18.53 52.09 17.88
C VAL A 268 -17.88 51.11 16.89
N ILE A 269 -17.57 51.57 15.67
CA ILE A 269 -16.37 51.09 14.98
C ILE A 269 -15.24 52.01 15.47
N ALA A 270 -14.37 51.47 16.32
CA ALA A 270 -13.07 52.06 16.62
C ALA A 270 -12.03 51.38 15.73
N ALA A 271 -11.68 52.03 14.63
CA ALA A 271 -10.49 51.71 13.85
C ALA A 271 -9.26 52.36 14.51
N PHE A 272 -8.39 51.57 15.12
CA PHE A 272 -6.95 51.78 15.37
C PHE A 272 -6.41 50.38 15.78
N ALA A 273 -5.42 49.75 15.18
CA ALA A 273 -4.28 50.27 14.44
C ALA A 273 -3.63 49.18 13.58
N ARG A 274 -3.18 49.61 12.40
CA ARG A 274 -2.10 49.00 11.63
C ARG A 274 -0.77 49.14 12.41
N LYS A 275 -0.09 48.04 12.74
CA LYS A 275 1.38 47.99 12.74
C LYS A 275 1.98 46.58 12.86
N LYS A 276 2.73 46.24 11.80
CA LYS A 276 3.70 45.16 11.57
C LYS A 276 3.14 43.77 11.35
#